data_AF-M0M751-F1
#
_entry.id   AF-M0M751-F1
#
_cell.length_a   1.000
_cell.length_b   1.000
_cell.length_c   1.000
_cell.angle_alpha   90.00
_cell.angle_beta   90.00
_cell.angle_gamma   90.00
#
_symmetry.space_group_name_H-M   'P 1'
#
loop_
_entity.id
_entity.type
_entity.pdbx_description
1 polymer ?
#
loop_
_entity_poly.entity_id
_entity_poly.type
_entity_poly.pdbx_seq_one_letter_code
_entity_poly.pdbx_strand_id
1 'polypeptide(L)'
;MRRENFDIHVTNTEWVAAGGEPGKPTVAIEFDGPNEVLQSRLAGAGDAIVDAEETDVNYRFHSDENEGVLSITNRITGDFVLELNADADGVLDFIRAARAYGEHTDDDGRYRITVEHDGEQLLAHEKSTFLVYNEDGNLVRQHSLIPGGVEL
;
A
#
# COMPACT_ATOMS: atom_id res chain seq x y z
N MET A 1 -17.10 6.07 -7.96
CA MET A 1 -16.83 4.85 -7.17
C MET A 1 -16.83 5.29 -5.71
N ARG A 2 -17.62 4.66 -4.82
CA ARG A 2 -17.82 5.15 -3.44
C ARG A 2 -16.55 4.92 -2.61
N ARG A 3 -16.06 6.00 -1.99
CA ARG A 3 -14.83 6.12 -1.18
C ARG A 3 -15.07 5.80 0.31
N GLU A 4 -16.23 5.24 0.66
CA GLU A 4 -16.82 5.38 2.00
C GLU A 4 -16.76 4.12 2.89
N ASN A 5 -16.07 3.07 2.48
CA ASN A 5 -16.09 1.78 3.19
C ASN A 5 -14.69 1.24 3.54
N PHE A 6 -13.64 2.07 3.48
CA PHE A 6 -12.28 1.61 3.80
C PHE A 6 -11.66 2.48 4.88
N ASP A 7 -11.12 1.84 5.91
CA ASP A 7 -10.35 2.46 6.98
C ASP A 7 -8.92 1.92 6.98
N ILE A 8 -7.95 2.80 7.28
CA ILE A 8 -6.52 2.42 7.29
C ILE A 8 -5.90 2.58 8.66
N HIS A 9 -5.06 1.61 8.99
CA HIS A 9 -4.28 1.56 10.21
C HIS A 9 -2.83 1.26 9.84
N VAL A 10 -1.95 2.23 10.12
CA VAL A 10 -0.52 2.10 9.85
C VAL A 10 0.20 1.77 11.14
N THR A 11 1.05 0.73 11.11
CA THR A 11 1.82 0.28 12.27
C THR A 11 3.29 0.08 11.93
N ASN A 12 4.13 -0.02 12.96
CA ASN A 12 5.58 -0.23 12.86
C ASN A 12 6.33 0.86 12.07
N THR A 13 5.95 2.12 12.24
CA THR A 13 6.65 3.28 11.65
C THR A 13 7.49 4.05 12.67
N GLU A 14 7.06 4.08 13.92
CA GLU A 14 7.63 4.91 14.99
C GLU A 14 9.07 4.52 15.37
N TRP A 15 9.47 3.26 15.15
CA TRP A 15 10.79 2.76 15.52
C TRP A 15 11.93 3.51 14.82
N VAL A 16 11.70 4.06 13.63
CA VAL A 16 12.70 4.86 12.90
C VAL A 16 13.04 6.14 13.67
N ALA A 17 12.01 6.85 14.14
CA ALA A 17 12.20 8.09 14.89
C ALA A 17 12.72 7.81 16.32
N ALA A 18 12.29 6.70 16.92
CA ALA A 18 12.67 6.31 18.27
C ALA A 18 14.03 5.58 18.38
N GLY A 19 14.61 5.15 17.25
CA GLY A 19 15.82 4.31 17.25
C GLY A 19 15.57 2.91 17.86
N GLY A 20 14.37 2.37 17.66
CA GLY A 20 13.94 1.08 18.19
C GLY A 20 14.39 -0.12 17.34
N GLU A 21 13.94 -1.32 17.72
CA GLU A 21 14.16 -2.53 16.92
C GLU A 21 13.40 -2.43 15.58
N PRO A 22 14.02 -2.80 14.44
CA PRO A 22 13.37 -2.72 13.14
C PRO A 22 12.08 -3.56 13.07
N GLY A 23 10.94 -2.89 12.92
CA GLY A 23 9.64 -3.52 12.70
C GLY A 23 9.19 -3.36 11.26
N LYS A 24 8.65 -4.42 10.64
CA LYS A 24 8.12 -4.37 9.26
C LYS A 24 6.87 -3.46 9.22
N PRO A 25 6.91 -2.32 8.52
CA PRO A 25 5.76 -1.42 8.41
C PRO A 25 4.58 -2.14 7.77
N THR A 26 3.40 -1.96 8.36
CA THR A 26 2.18 -2.64 7.89
C THR A 26 1.06 -1.63 7.74
N VAL A 27 0.41 -1.63 6.58
CA VAL A 27 -0.88 -0.97 6.35
C VAL A 27 -1.96 -2.03 6.47
N ALA A 28 -2.79 -1.95 7.51
CA ALA A 28 -4.00 -2.73 7.63
C ALA A 28 -5.17 -1.93 7.08
N ILE A 29 -5.94 -2.55 6.19
CA ILE A 29 -7.09 -1.95 5.53
C ILE A 29 -8.33 -2.74 5.95
N GLU A 30 -9.25 -2.08 6.63
CA GLU A 30 -10.55 -2.65 6.98
C GLU A 30 -11.58 -2.25 5.91
N PHE A 31 -12.42 -3.20 5.49
CA PHE A 31 -13.53 -2.94 4.57
C PHE A 31 -14.87 -3.20 5.24
N ASP A 32 -15.70 -2.17 5.33
CA ASP A 32 -17.03 -2.23 5.95
C ASP A 32 -18.19 -2.40 4.93
N GLY A 33 -17.86 -2.75 3.69
CA GLY A 33 -18.84 -2.90 2.61
C GLY A 33 -19.28 -4.35 2.37
N PRO A 34 -20.18 -4.59 1.39
CA PRO A 34 -20.65 -5.93 1.08
C PRO A 34 -19.52 -6.86 0.60
N ASN A 35 -19.40 -8.05 1.19
CA ASN A 35 -18.32 -9.01 0.91
C ASN A 35 -18.16 -9.32 -0.59
N GLU A 36 -19.27 -9.50 -1.30
CA GLU A 36 -19.29 -9.83 -2.73
C GLU A 36 -18.58 -8.78 -3.59
N VAL A 37 -18.63 -7.50 -3.18
CA VAL A 37 -17.93 -6.41 -3.87
C VAL A 37 -16.42 -6.55 -3.67
N LEU A 38 -15.98 -6.86 -2.45
CA LEU A 38 -14.57 -7.02 -2.16
C LEU A 38 -14.00 -8.28 -2.83
N GLN A 39 -14.69 -9.41 -2.74
CA GLN A 39 -14.30 -10.65 -3.41
C GLN A 39 -14.15 -10.47 -4.92
N SER A 40 -15.08 -9.75 -5.56
CA SER A 40 -14.97 -9.47 -6.99
C SER A 40 -13.75 -8.61 -7.35
N ARG A 41 -13.29 -7.74 -6.44
CA ARG A 41 -12.11 -6.89 -6.67
C ARG A 41 -10.80 -7.57 -6.32
N LEU A 42 -10.84 -8.48 -5.35
CA LEU A 42 -9.73 -9.34 -4.95
C LEU A 42 -9.55 -10.53 -5.89
N ALA A 43 -10.45 -10.74 -6.86
CA ALA A 43 -10.33 -11.81 -7.84
C ALA A 43 -9.04 -11.64 -8.67
N GLY A 44 -8.19 -12.66 -8.62
CA GLY A 44 -6.97 -12.78 -9.41
C GLY A 44 -7.20 -13.55 -10.70
N ALA A 45 -6.13 -14.14 -11.23
CA ALA A 45 -6.24 -15.04 -12.37
C ALA A 45 -6.96 -16.35 -11.97
N GLY A 46 -8.08 -16.64 -12.63
CA GLY A 46 -8.89 -17.84 -12.36
C GLY A 46 -9.83 -17.67 -11.15
N ASP A 47 -10.05 -18.75 -10.40
CA ASP A 47 -10.90 -18.75 -9.19
C ASP A 47 -10.10 -18.41 -7.90
N ALA A 48 -8.90 -17.81 -8.03
CA ALA A 48 -8.02 -17.47 -6.91
C ALA A 48 -8.08 -15.98 -6.53
N ILE A 49 -7.60 -15.66 -5.33
CA ILE A 49 -7.35 -14.27 -4.90
C ILE A 49 -6.10 -13.75 -5.65
N VAL A 50 -6.09 -12.45 -5.97
CA VAL A 50 -4.98 -11.75 -6.62
C VAL A 50 -3.69 -11.92 -5.82
N ASP A 51 -2.60 -12.24 -6.53
CA ASP A 51 -1.30 -12.45 -5.90
C ASP A 51 -0.59 -11.12 -5.58
N ALA A 52 0.36 -11.17 -4.64
CA ALA A 52 1.15 -10.02 -4.24
C ALA A 52 1.93 -9.42 -5.42
N GLU A 53 2.37 -10.25 -6.36
CA GLU A 53 3.05 -9.80 -7.57
C GLU A 53 2.09 -9.18 -8.58
N GLU A 54 0.83 -9.61 -8.59
CA GLU A 54 -0.21 -9.11 -9.52
C GLU A 54 -0.83 -7.78 -9.08
N THR A 55 -0.41 -7.21 -7.95
CA THR A 55 -0.89 -5.92 -7.47
C THR A 55 0.20 -4.86 -7.50
N ASP A 56 -0.17 -3.62 -7.81
CA ASP A 56 0.66 -2.44 -7.65
C ASP A 56 0.06 -1.53 -6.58
N VAL A 57 0.92 -0.95 -5.74
CA VAL A 57 0.52 0.00 -4.69
C VAL A 57 1.10 1.35 -5.04
N ASN A 58 0.23 2.34 -5.06
CA ASN A 58 0.62 3.71 -5.37
C ASN A 58 -0.12 4.71 -4.49
N TYR A 59 0.50 5.87 -4.33
CA TYR A 59 -0.09 7.04 -3.70
C TYR A 59 0.00 8.23 -4.65
N ARG A 60 -1.08 8.99 -4.80
CA ARG A 60 -1.11 10.21 -5.60
C ARG A 60 -1.55 11.39 -4.74
N PHE A 61 -0.70 12.41 -4.64
CA PHE A 61 -1.04 13.66 -3.97
C PHE A 61 -2.24 14.35 -4.62
N HIS A 62 -3.10 14.92 -3.79
CA HIS A 62 -4.00 15.99 -4.21
C HIS A 62 -3.24 17.32 -4.37
N SER A 63 -3.89 18.32 -4.97
CA SER A 63 -3.33 19.65 -5.21
C SER A 63 -2.88 20.39 -3.95
N ASP A 64 -3.45 20.07 -2.79
CA ASP A 64 -3.14 20.74 -1.53
C ASP A 64 -2.00 20.06 -0.74
N GLU A 65 -1.34 19.02 -1.30
CA GLU A 65 -0.20 18.23 -0.77
C GLU A 65 -0.34 17.60 0.64
N ASN A 66 -1.39 17.92 1.40
CA ASN A 66 -1.65 17.38 2.74
C ASN A 66 -2.39 16.03 2.71
N GLU A 67 -3.05 15.72 1.60
CA GLU A 67 -3.73 14.46 1.39
C GLU A 67 -3.54 13.96 -0.04
N GLY A 68 -4.02 12.76 -0.29
CA GLY A 68 -3.93 12.11 -1.58
C GLY A 68 -4.70 10.80 -1.57
N VAL A 69 -4.55 10.06 -2.65
CA VAL A 69 -5.24 8.79 -2.87
C VAL A 69 -4.24 7.66 -2.79
N LEU A 70 -4.47 6.71 -1.87
CA LEU A 70 -3.81 5.42 -1.85
C LEU A 70 -4.62 4.44 -2.71
N SER A 71 -3.96 3.79 -3.65
CA SER A 71 -4.57 2.83 -4.55
C SER A 71 -3.81 1.51 -4.59
N ILE A 72 -4.58 0.43 -4.65
CA ILE A 72 -4.10 -0.91 -5.00
C ILE A 72 -4.76 -1.27 -6.33
N THR A 73 -3.94 -1.59 -7.32
CA THR A 73 -4.38 -1.87 -8.68
C THR A 73 -3.96 -3.27 -9.08
N ASN A 74 -4.81 -4.01 -9.78
CA ASN A 74 -4.41 -5.25 -10.44
C ASN A 74 -3.54 -4.88 -11.65
N ARG A 75 -2.27 -5.28 -11.63
CA ARG A 75 -1.28 -4.98 -12.66
C ARG A 75 -1.62 -5.60 -14.02
N ILE A 76 -2.34 -6.72 -14.01
CA ILE A 76 -2.70 -7.46 -15.23
C ILE A 76 -3.90 -6.83 -15.92
N THR A 77 -4.93 -6.46 -15.17
CA THR A 77 -6.17 -5.88 -15.75
C THR A 77 -6.16 -4.34 -15.78
N GLY A 78 -5.38 -3.71 -14.92
CA GLY A 78 -5.41 -2.27 -14.66
C GLY A 78 -6.56 -1.81 -13.74
N ASP A 79 -7.37 -2.74 -13.23
CA ASP A 79 -8.51 -2.41 -12.39
C ASP A 79 -8.10 -2.05 -10.97
N PHE A 80 -8.82 -1.12 -10.35
CA PHE A 80 -8.67 -0.81 -8.94
C PHE A 80 -9.22 -1.95 -8.09
N VAL A 81 -8.33 -2.58 -7.33
CA VAL A 81 -8.68 -3.46 -6.22
C VAL A 81 -9.24 -2.62 -5.09
N LEU A 82 -8.57 -1.51 -4.78
CA LEU A 82 -8.91 -0.62 -3.67
C LEU A 82 -8.44 0.81 -3.95
N GLU A 83 -9.21 1.78 -3.47
CA GLU A 83 -8.87 3.20 -3.52
C GLU A 83 -9.46 3.91 -2.30
N LEU A 84 -8.64 4.70 -1.59
CA LEU A 84 -9.11 5.57 -0.51
C LEU A 84 -8.27 6.84 -0.38
N ASN A 85 -8.79 7.82 0.34
CA ASN A 85 -8.01 8.99 0.73
C ASN A 85 -7.10 8.65 1.92
N ALA A 86 -5.87 9.13 1.90
CA ALA A 86 -4.94 8.98 3.01
C ALA A 86 -4.13 10.27 3.22
N ASP A 87 -3.85 10.54 4.49
CA ASP A 87 -2.97 11.64 4.91
C ASP A 87 -1.56 11.46 4.33
N ALA A 88 -0.99 12.56 3.84
CA ALA A 88 0.31 12.56 3.21
C ALA A 88 1.43 12.23 4.19
N ASP A 89 1.43 12.83 5.38
CA ASP A 89 2.50 12.66 6.36
C ASP A 89 2.56 11.19 6.83
N GLY A 90 1.41 10.59 7.11
CA GLY A 90 1.32 9.17 7.47
C GLY A 90 1.88 8.23 6.39
N VAL A 91 1.58 8.49 5.11
CA VAL A 91 2.13 7.72 3.99
C VAL A 91 3.63 7.93 3.84
N LEU A 92 4.12 9.16 3.97
CA LEU A 92 5.53 9.46 3.86
C LEU A 92 6.34 8.85 5.02
N ASP A 93 5.81 8.85 6.24
CA ASP A 93 6.41 8.18 7.40
C ASP A 93 6.43 6.66 7.22
N PHE A 94 5.37 6.08 6.67
CA PHE A 94 5.34 4.67 6.30
C PHE A 94 6.44 4.31 5.30
N ILE A 95 6.62 5.12 4.25
CA ILE A 95 7.64 4.89 3.23
C ILE A 95 9.05 5.01 3.81
N ARG A 96 9.28 5.98 4.71
CA ARG A 96 10.56 6.10 5.43
C ARG A 96 10.84 4.86 6.27
N ALA A 97 9.84 4.37 6.99
CA ALA A 97 9.96 3.14 7.77
C ALA A 97 10.24 1.91 6.91
N ALA A 98 9.60 1.80 5.75
CA ALA A 98 9.77 0.65 4.87
C ALA A 98 11.16 0.65 4.21
N ARG A 99 11.66 1.83 3.84
CA ARG A 99 13.04 2.00 3.37
C ARG A 99 14.04 1.61 4.47
N ALA A 100 13.89 2.17 5.66
CA ALA A 100 14.76 1.88 6.79
C ALA A 100 14.73 0.38 7.16
N TYR A 101 13.55 -0.24 7.18
CA TYR A 101 13.41 -1.68 7.46
C TYR A 101 14.28 -2.50 6.49
N GLY A 102 14.19 -2.18 5.20
CA GLY A 102 14.96 -2.87 4.18
C GLY A 102 16.47 -2.62 4.19
N GLU A 103 16.94 -1.58 4.87
CA GLU A 103 18.37 -1.33 5.10
C GLU A 103 18.89 -2.13 6.30
N HIS A 104 18.01 -2.56 7.21
CA HIS A 104 18.35 -3.27 8.44
C HIS A 104 18.07 -4.78 8.37
N THR A 105 17.38 -5.25 7.33
CA THR A 105 16.99 -6.66 7.17
C THR A 105 17.31 -7.17 5.77
N ASP A 106 17.63 -8.47 5.67
CA ASP A 106 17.78 -9.19 4.41
C ASP A 106 16.44 -9.74 3.89
N ASP A 107 15.32 -9.12 4.29
CA ASP A 107 13.97 -9.54 3.90
C ASP A 107 13.62 -9.04 2.49
N ASP A 108 13.03 -9.91 1.67
CA ASP A 108 12.57 -9.62 0.31
C ASP A 108 11.42 -8.59 0.31
N GLY A 109 10.62 -8.55 1.39
CA GLY A 109 9.51 -7.62 1.58
C GLY A 109 9.89 -6.41 2.44
N ARG A 110 9.70 -5.20 1.90
CA ARG A 110 9.97 -3.93 2.61
C ARG A 110 8.83 -3.49 3.51
N TYR A 111 7.61 -3.88 3.17
CA TYR A 111 6.41 -3.57 3.92
C TYR A 111 5.34 -4.63 3.70
N ARG A 112 4.28 -4.58 4.50
CA ARG A 112 3.12 -5.46 4.38
C ARG A 112 1.83 -4.66 4.20
N ILE A 113 0.92 -5.19 3.41
CA ILE A 113 -0.47 -4.75 3.33
C ILE A 113 -1.36 -5.90 3.73
N THR A 114 -2.33 -5.64 4.61
CA THR A 114 -3.42 -6.56 4.91
C THR A 114 -4.76 -5.93 4.55
N VAL A 115 -5.68 -6.76 4.04
CA VAL A 115 -7.07 -6.37 3.84
C VAL A 115 -7.95 -7.31 4.67
N GLU A 116 -8.80 -6.70 5.48
CA GLU A 116 -9.66 -7.38 6.44
C GLU A 116 -11.12 -6.98 6.18
N HIS A 117 -12.04 -7.91 6.44
CA HIS A 117 -13.48 -7.67 6.38
C HIS A 117 -14.15 -8.45 7.53
N ASP A 118 -14.96 -7.77 8.36
CA ASP A 118 -15.62 -8.38 9.52
C ASP A 118 -14.64 -9.12 10.46
N GLY A 119 -13.40 -8.61 10.58
CA GLY A 119 -12.33 -9.20 11.38
C GLY A 119 -11.67 -10.45 10.77
N GLU A 120 -12.01 -10.83 9.54
CA GLU A 120 -11.33 -11.88 8.78
C GLU A 120 -10.29 -11.26 7.83
N GLN A 121 -9.03 -11.70 7.94
CA GLN A 121 -7.99 -11.31 7.00
C GLN A 121 -8.16 -12.05 5.68
N LEU A 122 -8.57 -11.32 4.64
CA LEU A 122 -8.78 -11.84 3.30
C LEU A 122 -7.51 -11.84 2.46
N LEU A 123 -6.60 -10.90 2.73
CA LEU A 123 -5.38 -10.72 1.97
C LEU A 123 -4.25 -10.25 2.87
N ALA A 124 -3.06 -10.81 2.66
CA ALA A 124 -1.81 -10.32 3.21
C ALA A 124 -0.73 -10.39 2.13
N HIS A 125 -0.13 -9.25 1.82
CA HIS A 125 0.89 -9.12 0.80
C HIS A 125 2.12 -8.43 1.36
N GLU A 126 3.27 -9.06 1.18
CA GLU A 126 4.55 -8.41 1.41
C GLU A 126 5.07 -7.86 0.09
N LYS A 127 5.55 -6.62 0.12
CA LYS A 127 5.89 -5.88 -1.09
C LYS A 127 7.12 -5.04 -0.88
N SER A 128 7.80 -4.73 -2.00
CA SER A 128 9.02 -3.93 -2.03
C SER A 128 8.89 -2.66 -2.87
N THR A 129 7.92 -2.61 -3.80
CA THR A 129 7.63 -1.45 -4.65
C THR A 129 6.45 -0.65 -4.08
N PHE A 130 6.59 0.67 -4.00
CA PHE A 130 5.51 1.60 -3.67
C PHE A 130 5.75 2.90 -4.45
N LEU A 131 4.82 3.30 -5.32
CA LEU A 131 5.04 4.44 -6.22
C LEU A 131 4.28 5.67 -5.75
N VAL A 132 4.97 6.81 -5.67
CA VAL A 132 4.35 8.08 -5.29
C VAL A 132 4.30 9.02 -6.48
N TYR A 133 3.14 9.59 -6.75
CA TYR A 133 2.89 10.53 -7.85
C TYR A 133 2.42 11.88 -7.30
N ASN A 134 2.82 12.96 -7.96
CA ASN A 134 2.26 14.29 -7.68
C ASN A 134 0.86 14.44 -8.32
N GLU A 135 0.22 15.58 -8.10
CA GLU A 135 -1.10 15.88 -8.67
C GLU A 135 -1.14 15.81 -10.21
N ASP A 136 -0.02 16.11 -10.90
CA ASP A 136 0.08 16.04 -12.36
C ASP A 136 0.28 14.61 -12.89
N GLY A 137 0.46 13.63 -12.00
CA GLY A 137 0.78 12.24 -12.36
C GLY A 137 2.27 11.98 -12.63
N ASN A 138 3.16 12.91 -12.25
CA ASN A 138 4.60 12.70 -12.33
C ASN A 138 5.12 11.89 -11.14
N LEU A 139 5.98 10.90 -11.42
CA LEU A 139 6.59 10.05 -10.39
C LEU A 139 7.54 10.86 -9.49
N VAL A 140 7.26 10.86 -8.19
CA VAL A 140 8.08 11.46 -7.13
C VAL A 140 9.03 10.41 -6.57
N ARG A 141 10.14 10.19 -7.30
CA ARG A 141 11.12 9.12 -6.99
C ARG A 141 11.65 9.16 -5.56
N GLN A 142 11.90 10.35 -5.01
CA GLN A 142 12.42 10.52 -3.65
C GLN A 142 11.48 9.94 -2.56
N HIS A 143 10.17 9.96 -2.83
CA HIS A 143 9.12 9.42 -1.97
C HIS A 143 8.65 8.05 -2.41
N SER A 144 9.27 7.42 -3.40
CA SER A 144 8.90 6.07 -3.83
C SER A 144 9.82 5.02 -3.23
N LEU A 145 9.32 3.79 -3.10
CA LEU A 145 10.10 2.58 -2.92
C LEU A 145 10.22 1.91 -4.29
N ILE A 146 11.44 1.91 -4.83
CA ILE A 146 11.75 1.29 -6.12
C ILE A 146 12.81 0.23 -5.82
N PRO A 147 12.55 -1.07 -6.11
CA PRO A 147 13.55 -2.11 -5.93
C PRO A 147 14.85 -1.76 -6.66
N GLY A 148 15.99 -1.97 -6.00
CA GLY A 148 17.31 -1.76 -6.60
C GLY A 148 17.50 -2.73 -7.76
N GLY A 149 17.29 -2.25 -8.99
CA GLY A 149 17.35 -3.08 -10.20
C GLY A 149 16.41 -2.63 -11.32
N VAL A 150 15.48 -1.71 -11.05
CA VAL A 150 14.63 -1.12 -12.10
C VAL A 150 15.25 0.18 -12.59
N GLU A 151 16.06 0.10 -13.66
CA GLU A 151 16.26 1.26 -14.54
C GLU A 151 14.94 1.48 -15.31
N LEU A 152 14.36 2.68 -15.19
CA LEU A 152 13.23 3.15 -16.00
C LEU A 152 13.74 3.72 -17.33
#